data_AF-A0A966EVS9-F1
#
_entry.id   AF-A0A966EVS9-F1
#
_cell.length_a   1.000
_cell.length_b   1.000
_cell.length_c   1.000
_cell.angle_alpha   90.00
_cell.angle_beta   90.00
_cell.angle_gamma   90.00
#
_symmetry.space_group_name_H-M   'P 1'
#
loop_
_entity.id
_entity.type
_entity.pdbx_description
1 polymer ?
#
loop_
_entity_poly.entity_id
_entity_poly.type
_entity_poly.pdbx_seq_one_letter_code
_entity_poly.pdbx_strand_id
1 'polypeptide(L)'
;GNGSTILSREQAAEVSVQHLVGRRPVTAVDGGEEAANWISELLGERCRFASVTSDSDHRPPSSLDLFEQPIAFVDLAPVLLTNLASLKWLQERALEQFTIDRFRPNVIVDAGEPWVEDTWHDMTIGDAELAGEIPWPRCAVPQINQDSGERHREPAVVLRAHRWCEEAPELEGNVRNMMEGHGVFGMACRIGPVGGTIKVGDPLKVHSYREPLLAPPA
;
A
#
# COMPACT_ATOMS: atom_id res chain seq x y z
N GLY A 1 -21.25 16.75 -14.21
CA GLY A 1 -20.21 17.77 -14.01
C GLY A 1 -19.60 17.47 -12.68
N ASN A 2 -18.54 16.68 -12.65
CA ASN A 2 -17.90 16.27 -11.41
C ASN A 2 -17.05 17.46 -10.98
N GLY A 3 -17.64 18.35 -10.17
CA GLY A 3 -16.99 19.58 -9.74
C GLY A 3 -15.57 19.29 -9.25
N SER A 4 -14.60 20.05 -9.77
CA SER A 4 -13.19 19.96 -9.37
C SER A 4 -12.81 21.23 -8.62
N THR A 5 -12.02 21.10 -7.57
CA THR A 5 -11.38 22.24 -6.88
C THR A 5 -9.86 22.14 -7.03
N ILE A 6 -9.16 23.26 -6.98
CA ILE A 6 -7.69 23.32 -7.01
C ILE A 6 -7.22 23.66 -5.60
N LEU A 7 -6.38 22.79 -5.05
CA LEU A 7 -5.71 23.04 -3.77
C LEU A 7 -4.46 23.89 -4.02
N SER A 8 -4.34 25.01 -3.30
CA SER A 8 -3.09 25.77 -3.23
C SER A 8 -2.43 25.55 -1.87
N ARG A 9 -1.11 25.36 -1.89
CA ARG A 9 -0.29 25.40 -0.67
C ARG A 9 0.12 26.82 -0.28
N GLU A 10 -0.05 27.78 -1.18
CA GLU A 10 0.26 29.18 -0.90
C GLU A 10 -0.72 29.71 0.13
N GLN A 11 -0.19 30.20 1.28
CA GLN A 11 -0.98 30.72 2.40
C GLN A 11 -1.87 29.69 3.12
N ALA A 12 -1.64 28.39 2.90
CA ALA A 12 -2.37 27.34 3.59
C ALA A 12 -2.04 27.35 5.09
N ALA A 13 -3.07 27.19 5.93
CA ALA A 13 -2.89 27.16 7.37
C ALA A 13 -2.20 25.86 7.81
N GLU A 14 -1.24 25.96 8.71
CA GLU A 14 -0.62 24.78 9.33
C GLU A 14 -1.64 24.07 10.23
N VAL A 15 -1.68 22.75 10.11
CA VAL A 15 -2.54 21.88 10.90
C VAL A 15 -1.76 20.66 11.38
N SER A 16 -2.23 20.08 12.48
CA SER A 16 -1.70 18.84 13.03
C SER A 16 -2.72 17.72 12.82
N VAL A 17 -2.33 16.67 12.12
CA VAL A 17 -3.21 15.54 11.78
C VAL A 17 -2.74 14.29 12.49
N GLN A 18 -3.66 13.52 13.08
CA GLN A 18 -3.30 12.20 13.61
C GLN A 18 -3.20 11.20 12.46
N HIS A 19 -2.07 10.49 12.39
CA HIS A 19 -1.90 9.40 11.44
C HIS A 19 -2.76 8.19 11.84
N LEU A 20 -3.15 7.37 10.86
CA LEU A 20 -3.90 6.14 11.11
C LEU A 20 -3.05 5.14 11.90
N VAL A 21 -1.76 5.05 11.54
CA VAL A 21 -0.80 4.14 12.16
C VAL A 21 0.18 4.93 13.02
N GLY A 22 0.13 4.67 14.33
CA GLY A 22 0.89 5.45 15.31
C GLY A 22 0.15 6.73 15.72
N ARG A 23 0.43 7.20 16.95
CA ARG A 23 -0.22 8.39 17.53
C ARG A 23 0.61 9.65 17.40
N ARG A 24 1.72 9.60 16.63
CA ARG A 24 2.56 10.78 16.40
C ARG A 24 1.82 11.71 15.43
N PRO A 25 1.55 12.97 15.81
CA PRO A 25 0.93 13.91 14.89
C PRO A 25 1.82 14.18 13.68
N VAL A 26 1.20 14.38 12.53
CA VAL A 26 1.81 14.75 11.25
C VAL A 26 1.63 16.25 11.06
N THR A 27 2.72 16.95 10.75
CA THR A 27 2.66 18.35 10.33
C THR A 27 2.12 18.39 8.90
N ALA A 28 1.05 19.14 8.69
CA ALA A 28 0.38 19.23 7.41
C ALA A 28 -0.11 20.65 7.17
N VAL A 29 -0.51 20.91 5.93
CA VAL A 29 -1.23 22.13 5.55
C VAL A 29 -2.67 21.80 5.20
N ASP A 30 -3.57 22.68 5.61
CA ASP A 30 -5.00 22.58 5.33
C ASP A 30 -5.31 22.88 3.85
N GLY A 31 -6.25 22.13 3.28
CA GLY A 31 -6.67 22.27 1.89
C GLY A 31 -7.60 23.46 1.61
N GLY A 32 -7.99 24.24 2.63
CA GLY A 32 -8.87 25.39 2.51
C GLY A 32 -10.36 25.05 2.58
N GLU A 33 -11.19 26.09 2.69
CA GLU A 33 -12.64 25.96 2.86
C GLU A 33 -13.34 25.37 1.63
N GLU A 34 -12.86 25.68 0.42
CA GLU A 34 -13.46 25.14 -0.81
C GLU A 34 -13.34 23.61 -0.86
N ALA A 35 -12.15 23.10 -0.55
CA ALA A 35 -11.88 21.66 -0.47
C ALA A 35 -12.66 20.99 0.66
N ALA A 36 -12.70 21.62 1.85
CA ALA A 36 -13.44 21.13 3.00
C ALA A 36 -14.95 21.06 2.72
N ASN A 37 -15.53 22.08 2.10
CA ASN A 37 -16.95 22.09 1.75
C ASN A 37 -17.27 21.01 0.72
N TRP A 38 -16.46 20.89 -0.33
CA TRP A 38 -16.67 19.88 -1.37
C TRP A 38 -16.68 18.45 -0.82
N ILE A 39 -15.68 18.07 0.00
CA ILE A 39 -15.64 16.72 0.58
C ILE A 39 -16.73 16.50 1.62
N SER A 40 -17.09 17.54 2.37
CA SER A 40 -18.15 17.45 3.37
C SER A 40 -19.53 17.25 2.72
N GLU A 41 -19.79 17.93 1.61
CA GLU A 41 -21.01 17.73 0.82
C GLU A 41 -21.07 16.32 0.22
N LEU A 42 -19.94 15.83 -0.31
CA LEU A 42 -19.85 14.49 -0.88
C LEU A 42 -20.12 13.39 0.16
N LEU A 43 -19.53 13.51 1.35
CA LEU A 43 -19.60 12.48 2.40
C LEU A 43 -20.79 12.66 3.35
N GLY A 44 -21.44 13.83 3.35
CA GLY A 44 -22.54 14.15 4.25
C GLY A 44 -22.13 14.38 5.71
N GLU A 45 -20.84 14.60 5.97
CA GLU A 45 -20.27 14.88 7.29
C GLU A 45 -19.17 15.95 7.21
N ARG A 46 -18.82 16.56 8.35
CA ARG A 46 -17.80 17.63 8.35
C ARG A 46 -16.40 17.04 8.17
N CYS A 47 -15.81 17.26 7.00
CA CYS A 47 -14.47 16.80 6.64
C CYS A 47 -13.56 17.94 6.20
N ARG A 48 -12.24 17.72 6.27
CA ARG A 48 -11.21 18.62 5.73
C ARG A 48 -10.15 17.81 5.00
N PHE A 49 -9.50 18.43 4.03
CA PHE A 49 -8.31 17.88 3.38
C PHE A 49 -7.05 18.44 4.04
N ALA A 50 -6.03 17.58 4.16
CA ALA A 50 -4.72 17.97 4.64
C ALA A 50 -3.63 17.34 3.77
N SER A 51 -2.51 18.03 3.62
CA SER A 51 -1.36 17.55 2.85
C SER A 51 -0.10 17.62 3.72
N VAL A 52 0.61 16.50 3.87
CA VAL A 52 1.84 16.44 4.67
C VAL A 52 2.90 17.39 4.11
N THR A 53 3.59 18.11 5.00
CA THR A 53 4.68 19.00 4.62
C THR A 53 6.03 18.27 4.65
N SER A 54 7.00 18.75 3.87
CA SER A 54 8.31 18.10 3.74
C SER A 54 9.12 18.10 5.05
N ASP A 55 8.85 19.03 5.95
CA ASP A 55 9.47 19.15 7.28
C ASP A 55 8.81 18.25 8.35
N SER A 56 7.71 17.55 8.04
CA SER A 56 7.04 16.69 9.01
C SER A 56 7.90 15.51 9.48
N ASP A 57 8.86 15.05 8.65
CA ASP A 57 9.71 13.86 8.87
C ASP A 57 8.95 12.72 9.58
N HIS A 58 7.71 12.48 9.11
CA HIS A 58 6.82 11.53 9.77
C HIS A 58 7.32 10.12 9.49
N ARG A 59 7.36 9.30 10.54
CA ARG A 59 7.86 7.93 10.49
C ARG A 59 6.86 7.01 11.16
N PRO A 60 6.80 5.74 10.73
CA PRO A 60 6.02 4.75 11.44
C PRO A 60 6.50 4.60 12.89
N PRO A 61 5.67 4.02 13.79
CA PRO A 61 6.14 3.63 15.11
C PRO A 61 7.39 2.75 15.01
N SER A 62 8.39 2.94 15.86
CA SER A 62 9.65 2.18 15.80
C SER A 62 9.48 0.65 15.85
N SER A 63 8.41 0.17 16.46
CA SER A 63 8.06 -1.25 16.51
C SER A 63 7.53 -1.82 15.19
N LEU A 64 7.31 -0.98 14.19
CA LEU A 64 6.81 -1.30 12.85
C LEU A 64 7.64 -0.62 11.74
N ASP A 65 8.72 0.08 12.07
CA ASP A 65 9.55 0.82 11.11
C ASP A 65 10.52 -0.11 10.38
N LEU A 66 9.96 -0.96 9.51
CA LEU A 66 10.71 -1.90 8.66
C LEU A 66 11.46 -1.20 7.52
N PHE A 67 10.99 -0.02 7.14
CA PHE A 67 11.46 0.66 5.94
C PHE A 67 12.54 1.69 6.25
N GLU A 68 12.62 2.17 7.49
CA GLU A 68 13.51 3.26 7.92
C GLU A 68 13.39 4.50 7.03
N GLN A 69 12.21 4.69 6.42
CA GLN A 69 11.91 5.78 5.49
C GLN A 69 10.78 6.67 6.02
N PRO A 70 10.83 7.99 5.77
CA PRO A 70 9.70 8.86 6.06
C PRO A 70 8.47 8.42 5.26
N ILE A 71 7.31 8.51 5.90
CA ILE A 71 6.01 8.20 5.31
C ILE A 71 5.09 9.42 5.36
N ALA A 72 4.18 9.49 4.39
CA ALA A 72 3.09 10.45 4.35
C ALA A 72 1.85 9.88 5.09
N PHE A 73 0.66 10.05 4.51
CA PHE A 73 -0.58 9.41 4.97
C PHE A 73 -0.78 7.99 4.39
N VAL A 74 0.32 7.27 4.14
CA VAL A 74 0.29 5.86 3.72
C VAL A 74 0.31 4.98 4.96
N ASP A 75 -0.22 3.75 4.88
CA ASP A 75 -0.32 2.86 6.06
C ASP A 75 1.05 2.64 6.74
N LEU A 76 2.02 2.04 6.02
CA LEU A 76 3.43 1.93 6.47
C LEU A 76 4.43 1.86 5.31
N ALA A 77 4.11 1.14 4.23
CA ALA A 77 5.04 0.87 3.15
C ALA A 77 5.13 2.06 2.15
N PRO A 78 6.33 2.49 1.73
CA PRO A 78 6.51 3.51 0.71
C PRO A 78 5.91 3.10 -0.65
N VAL A 79 6.15 1.85 -1.07
CA VAL A 79 5.67 1.29 -2.34
C VAL A 79 5.15 -0.12 -2.11
N LEU A 80 3.98 -0.42 -2.70
CA LEU A 80 3.46 -1.77 -2.84
C LEU A 80 3.65 -2.26 -4.28
N LEU A 81 4.45 -3.31 -4.46
CA LEU A 81 4.66 -4.03 -5.71
C LEU A 81 3.72 -5.23 -5.79
N THR A 82 3.09 -5.46 -6.94
CA THR A 82 2.22 -6.61 -7.19
C THR A 82 2.53 -7.24 -8.54
N ASN A 83 2.26 -8.55 -8.66
CA ASN A 83 2.44 -9.31 -9.88
C ASN A 83 1.07 -9.71 -10.47
N LEU A 84 0.88 -9.43 -11.77
CA LEU A 84 -0.33 -9.78 -12.50
C LEU A 84 -0.55 -11.29 -12.58
N ALA A 85 0.52 -12.09 -12.63
CA ALA A 85 0.40 -13.55 -12.61
C ALA A 85 -0.22 -14.02 -11.28
N SER A 86 0.20 -13.45 -10.14
CA SER A 86 -0.37 -13.74 -8.81
C SER A 86 -1.83 -13.29 -8.69
N LEU A 87 -2.16 -12.10 -9.24
CA LEU A 87 -3.55 -11.63 -9.29
C LEU A 87 -4.43 -12.61 -10.07
N LYS A 88 -3.99 -13.01 -11.26
CA LYS A 88 -4.72 -13.95 -12.12
C LYS A 88 -4.94 -15.28 -11.42
N TRP A 89 -3.91 -15.79 -10.74
CA TRP A 89 -4.00 -17.02 -9.95
C TRP A 89 -5.10 -16.94 -8.89
N LEU A 90 -5.23 -15.80 -8.20
CA LEU A 90 -6.31 -15.57 -7.24
C LEU A 90 -7.68 -15.47 -7.91
N GLN A 91 -7.79 -14.71 -9.00
CA GLN A 91 -9.05 -14.51 -9.73
C GLN A 91 -9.63 -15.82 -10.27
N GLU A 92 -8.78 -16.76 -10.69
CA GLU A 92 -9.20 -18.09 -11.15
C GLU A 92 -9.82 -18.96 -10.05
N ARG A 93 -9.57 -18.63 -8.77
CA ARG A 93 -10.07 -19.37 -7.59
C ARG A 93 -11.11 -18.59 -6.79
N ALA A 94 -11.37 -17.34 -7.16
CA ALA A 94 -12.32 -16.48 -6.48
C ALA A 94 -13.77 -16.76 -6.91
N LEU A 95 -14.71 -16.58 -5.99
CA LEU A 95 -16.14 -16.73 -6.28
C LEU A 95 -16.72 -15.52 -7.04
N GLU A 96 -16.08 -14.37 -6.90
CA GLU A 96 -16.49 -13.09 -7.49
C GLU A 96 -15.27 -12.43 -8.15
N GLN A 97 -15.48 -11.78 -9.29
CA GLN A 97 -14.43 -11.03 -9.97
C GLN A 97 -14.05 -9.78 -9.17
N PHE A 98 -12.76 -9.49 -9.11
CA PHE A 98 -12.22 -8.26 -8.55
C PHE A 98 -11.02 -7.82 -9.38
N THR A 99 -10.68 -6.54 -9.28
CA THR A 99 -9.63 -5.89 -10.06
C THR A 99 -8.45 -5.50 -9.18
N ILE A 100 -7.30 -5.26 -9.79
CA ILE A 100 -6.04 -5.00 -9.08
C ILE A 100 -6.09 -3.70 -8.26
N ASP A 101 -6.87 -2.71 -8.67
CA ASP A 101 -7.04 -1.42 -7.98
C ASP A 101 -7.60 -1.57 -6.57
N ARG A 102 -8.38 -2.62 -6.27
CA ARG A 102 -8.81 -2.93 -4.90
C ARG A 102 -7.64 -3.17 -3.94
N PHE A 103 -6.49 -3.61 -4.47
CA PHE A 103 -5.27 -3.80 -3.67
C PHE A 103 -4.42 -2.54 -3.52
N ARG A 104 -4.72 -1.48 -4.28
CA ARG A 104 -4.02 -0.19 -4.28
C ARG A 104 -2.50 -0.30 -4.46
N PRO A 105 -1.99 -1.11 -5.42
CA PRO A 105 -0.54 -1.15 -5.66
C PRO A 105 -0.03 0.13 -6.30
N ASN A 106 1.26 0.39 -6.13
CA ASN A 106 1.96 1.46 -6.83
C ASN A 106 2.66 0.93 -8.07
N VAL A 107 3.26 -0.26 -7.97
CA VAL A 107 3.98 -0.93 -9.06
C VAL A 107 3.28 -2.26 -9.36
N ILE A 108 2.96 -2.46 -10.64
CA ILE A 108 2.36 -3.69 -11.14
C ILE A 108 3.31 -4.25 -12.20
N VAL A 109 3.75 -5.49 -12.00
CA VAL A 109 4.59 -6.21 -12.95
C VAL A 109 3.86 -7.42 -13.51
N ASP A 110 4.34 -7.95 -14.64
CA ASP A 110 3.93 -9.25 -15.15
C ASP A 110 5.16 -10.16 -15.20
N ALA A 111 5.29 -11.01 -14.18
CA ALA A 111 6.44 -11.90 -14.06
C ALA A 111 6.21 -13.27 -14.73
N GLY A 112 5.03 -13.53 -15.29
CA GLY A 112 4.63 -14.81 -15.89
C GLY A 112 4.41 -15.96 -14.91
N GLU A 113 5.13 -16.00 -13.79
CA GLU A 113 4.99 -16.99 -12.71
C GLU A 113 4.29 -16.35 -11.50
N PRO A 114 3.21 -16.94 -10.97
CA PRO A 114 2.53 -16.42 -9.79
C PRO A 114 3.39 -16.63 -8.54
N TRP A 115 3.39 -15.65 -7.65
CA TRP A 115 4.05 -15.63 -6.33
C TRP A 115 5.57 -15.55 -6.36
N VAL A 116 6.19 -15.52 -7.54
CA VAL A 116 7.66 -15.39 -7.66
C VAL A 116 8.17 -14.11 -7.00
N GLU A 117 7.35 -13.05 -6.94
CA GLU A 117 7.69 -11.79 -6.30
C GLU A 117 7.95 -11.91 -4.79
N ASP A 118 7.41 -12.93 -4.12
CA ASP A 118 7.65 -13.16 -2.69
C ASP A 118 9.12 -13.45 -2.38
N THR A 119 9.86 -13.94 -3.40
CA THR A 119 11.27 -14.29 -3.30
C THR A 119 12.21 -13.14 -3.60
N TRP A 120 11.71 -12.05 -4.22
CA TRP A 120 12.58 -10.96 -4.67
C TRP A 120 12.98 -10.07 -3.51
N HIS A 121 14.28 -9.77 -3.41
CA HIS A 121 14.79 -8.81 -2.44
C HIS A 121 15.27 -7.55 -3.16
N ASP A 122 16.50 -7.52 -3.69
CA ASP A 122 17.04 -6.33 -4.35
C ASP A 122 16.60 -6.29 -5.82
N MET A 123 16.01 -5.17 -6.23
CA MET A 123 15.47 -4.96 -7.56
C MET A 123 15.82 -3.58 -8.11
N THR A 124 15.78 -3.43 -9.43
CA THR A 124 15.85 -2.13 -10.11
C THR A 124 14.77 -2.02 -11.19
N ILE A 125 14.17 -0.84 -11.30
CA ILE A 125 13.26 -0.45 -12.38
C ILE A 125 13.65 0.98 -12.79
N GLY A 126 13.98 1.21 -14.07
CA GLY A 126 14.46 2.53 -14.50
C GLY A 126 15.65 3.00 -13.66
N ASP A 127 15.52 4.20 -13.07
CA ASP A 127 16.52 4.79 -12.16
C ASP A 127 16.27 4.48 -10.67
N ALA A 128 15.26 3.66 -10.36
CA ALA A 128 14.86 3.34 -9.00
C ALA A 128 15.34 1.94 -8.57
N GLU A 129 15.86 1.86 -7.37
CA GLU A 129 16.16 0.67 -6.60
C GLU A 129 15.01 0.37 -5.64
N LEU A 130 14.62 -0.89 -5.55
CA LEU A 130 13.60 -1.37 -4.63
C LEU A 130 14.16 -2.54 -3.83
N ALA A 131 13.85 -2.60 -2.54
CA ALA A 131 14.09 -3.78 -1.70
C ALA A 131 12.75 -4.34 -1.23
N GLY A 132 12.41 -5.56 -1.63
CA GLY A 132 11.20 -6.26 -1.17
C GLY A 132 11.36 -6.69 0.29
N GLU A 133 10.67 -6.03 1.22
CA GLU A 133 10.86 -6.22 2.66
C GLU A 133 9.93 -7.30 3.22
N ILE A 134 8.65 -7.30 2.85
CA ILE A 134 7.68 -8.25 3.40
C ILE A 134 6.43 -8.38 2.52
N PRO A 135 5.79 -9.56 2.44
CA PRO A 135 4.43 -9.66 1.90
C PRO A 135 3.47 -8.74 2.66
N TRP A 136 2.50 -8.16 1.97
CA TRP A 136 1.64 -7.15 2.56
C TRP A 136 0.33 -7.75 3.09
N PRO A 137 0.05 -7.65 4.41
CA PRO A 137 -1.18 -8.17 5.00
C PRO A 137 -2.38 -7.31 4.55
N ARG A 138 -3.46 -7.98 4.14
CA ARG A 138 -4.64 -7.32 3.58
C ARG A 138 -5.72 -7.17 4.65
N CYS A 139 -6.18 -5.93 4.83
CA CYS A 139 -7.33 -5.60 5.66
C CYS A 139 -8.65 -5.78 4.89
N ALA A 140 -9.73 -5.16 5.36
CA ALA A 140 -11.03 -5.20 4.69
C ALA A 140 -11.12 -4.31 3.43
N VAL A 141 -10.21 -3.36 3.22
CA VAL A 141 -10.30 -2.39 2.11
C VAL A 141 -10.40 -3.05 0.73
N PRO A 142 -9.66 -4.12 0.39
CA PRO A 142 -9.82 -4.78 -0.90
C PRO A 142 -11.20 -5.40 -1.15
N GLN A 143 -12.03 -5.56 -0.12
CA GLN A 143 -13.42 -6.00 -0.28
C GLN A 143 -14.33 -4.90 -0.84
N ILE A 144 -13.87 -3.65 -0.92
CA ILE A 144 -14.68 -2.53 -1.38
C ILE A 144 -14.53 -2.35 -2.89
N ASN A 145 -15.66 -2.41 -3.61
CA ASN A 145 -15.72 -2.05 -5.02
C ASN A 145 -15.45 -0.55 -5.17
N GLN A 146 -14.43 -0.18 -5.96
CA GLN A 146 -13.97 1.21 -6.05
C GLN A 146 -14.95 2.14 -6.78
N ASP A 147 -15.81 1.59 -7.65
CA ASP A 147 -16.80 2.38 -8.41
C ASP A 147 -18.09 2.61 -7.61
N SER A 148 -18.57 1.58 -6.90
CA SER A 148 -19.86 1.62 -6.20
C SER A 148 -19.77 1.89 -4.69
N GLY A 149 -18.59 1.68 -4.09
CA GLY A 149 -18.41 1.70 -2.64
C GLY A 149 -19.02 0.50 -1.89
N GLU A 150 -19.61 -0.47 -2.60
CA GLU A 150 -20.20 -1.65 -1.99
C GLU A 150 -19.14 -2.64 -1.51
N ARG A 151 -19.42 -3.29 -0.38
CA ARG A 151 -18.54 -4.30 0.21
C ARG A 151 -18.91 -5.71 -0.28
N HIS A 152 -17.91 -6.41 -0.79
CA HIS A 152 -17.96 -7.79 -1.26
C HIS A 152 -17.24 -8.75 -0.32
N ARG A 153 -17.31 -10.05 -0.59
CA ARG A 153 -16.54 -11.06 0.15
C ARG A 153 -15.14 -11.25 -0.41
N GLU A 154 -14.99 -11.17 -1.73
CA GLU A 154 -13.68 -11.27 -2.39
C GLU A 154 -12.95 -9.92 -2.39
N PRO A 155 -11.61 -9.91 -2.25
CA PRO A 155 -10.69 -11.06 -2.29
C PRO A 155 -10.42 -11.73 -0.94
N ALA A 156 -11.12 -11.36 0.15
CA ALA A 156 -10.79 -11.87 1.48
C ALA A 156 -11.02 -13.37 1.64
N VAL A 157 -11.96 -13.96 0.90
CA VAL A 157 -12.22 -15.40 0.92
C VAL A 157 -11.08 -16.16 0.26
N VAL A 158 -10.70 -15.79 -0.97
CA VAL A 158 -9.60 -16.47 -1.68
C VAL A 158 -8.25 -16.31 -0.96
N LEU A 159 -7.97 -15.12 -0.40
CA LEU A 159 -6.76 -14.89 0.38
C LEU A 159 -6.73 -15.73 1.66
N ARG A 160 -7.88 -15.89 2.34
CA ARG A 160 -7.95 -16.74 3.53
C ARG A 160 -7.78 -18.23 3.20
N ALA A 161 -8.22 -18.67 2.02
CA ALA A 161 -8.08 -20.06 1.60
C ALA A 161 -6.64 -20.41 1.17
N HIS A 162 -5.92 -19.47 0.57
CA HIS A 162 -4.66 -19.80 -0.14
C HIS A 162 -3.44 -18.97 0.27
N ARG A 163 -3.64 -17.84 0.94
CA ARG A 163 -2.58 -16.88 1.27
C ARG A 163 -2.65 -16.41 2.72
N TRP A 164 -3.13 -17.27 3.60
CA TRP A 164 -3.26 -16.97 5.02
C TRP A 164 -1.93 -17.20 5.74
N CYS A 165 -1.43 -16.16 6.41
CA CYS A 165 -0.26 -16.28 7.28
C CYS A 165 -0.73 -16.78 8.65
N GLU A 166 -0.54 -18.07 8.92
CA GLU A 166 -0.85 -18.67 10.22
C GLU A 166 0.26 -18.38 11.24
N GLU A 167 1.51 -18.62 10.86
CA GLU A 167 2.69 -18.39 11.68
C GLU A 167 3.76 -17.64 10.88
N ALA A 168 4.48 -16.74 11.55
CA ALA A 168 5.61 -16.01 11.00
C ALA A 168 6.80 -16.00 11.98
N PRO A 169 7.43 -17.17 12.22
CA PRO A 169 8.44 -17.33 13.27
C PRO A 169 9.69 -16.48 13.05
N GLU A 170 10.02 -16.16 11.80
CA GLU A 170 11.17 -15.32 11.43
C GLU A 170 10.94 -13.82 11.70
N LEU A 171 9.71 -13.40 11.98
CA LEU A 171 9.37 -12.02 12.31
C LEU A 171 9.31 -11.83 13.82
N GLU A 172 9.52 -10.62 14.32
CA GLU A 172 9.46 -10.33 15.75
C GLU A 172 8.41 -9.25 16.10
N GLY A 173 7.97 -9.26 17.35
CA GLY A 173 7.17 -8.19 17.96
C GLY A 173 5.91 -7.81 17.16
N ASN A 174 5.72 -6.51 16.96
CA ASN A 174 4.52 -5.98 16.32
C ASN A 174 4.45 -6.31 14.82
N VAL A 175 5.58 -6.53 14.17
CA VAL A 175 5.62 -6.94 12.76
C VAL A 175 5.06 -8.36 12.60
N ARG A 176 5.43 -9.29 13.49
CA ARG A 176 4.81 -10.64 13.53
C ARG A 176 3.29 -10.54 13.72
N ASN A 177 2.86 -9.77 14.71
CA ASN A 177 1.43 -9.59 15.01
C ASN A 177 0.63 -8.95 13.86
N MET A 178 1.29 -8.13 13.04
CA MET A 178 0.68 -7.52 11.85
C MET A 178 0.45 -8.56 10.74
N MET A 179 1.28 -9.59 10.67
CA MET A 179 1.25 -10.61 9.62
C MET A 179 0.35 -11.78 9.97
N GLU A 180 0.53 -12.35 11.16
CA GLU A 180 -0.21 -13.53 11.60
C GLU A 180 -1.73 -13.24 11.65
N GLY A 181 -2.53 -14.20 11.19
CA GLY A 181 -3.98 -14.06 11.13
C GLY A 181 -4.49 -13.16 10.00
N HIS A 182 -3.69 -12.92 8.96
CA HIS A 182 -4.09 -12.13 7.80
C HIS A 182 -3.80 -12.86 6.47
N GLY A 183 -4.62 -12.56 5.47
CA GLY A 183 -4.33 -12.92 4.08
C GLY A 183 -3.31 -11.93 3.50
N VAL A 184 -2.30 -12.41 2.77
CA VAL A 184 -1.23 -11.57 2.22
C VAL A 184 -1.29 -11.45 0.69
N PHE A 185 -1.05 -10.26 0.16
CA PHE A 185 -0.93 -10.03 -1.29
C PHE A 185 -0.14 -8.75 -1.62
N GLY A 186 0.83 -8.89 -2.52
CA GLY A 186 1.79 -7.85 -2.87
C GLY A 186 2.97 -7.78 -1.90
N MET A 187 4.04 -7.14 -2.35
CA MET A 187 5.29 -6.96 -1.62
C MET A 187 5.47 -5.50 -1.26
N ALA A 188 5.62 -5.22 0.03
CA ALA A 188 5.97 -3.89 0.49
C ALA A 188 7.47 -3.66 0.31
N CYS A 189 7.82 -2.55 -0.33
CA CYS A 189 9.18 -2.26 -0.74
C CYS A 189 9.70 -0.98 -0.08
N ARG A 190 10.98 -1.02 0.34
CA ARG A 190 11.80 0.19 0.43
C ARG A 190 12.17 0.65 -0.97
N ILE A 191 12.40 1.94 -1.13
CA ILE A 191 12.76 2.57 -2.41
C ILE A 191 13.93 3.53 -2.29
N GLY A 192 14.70 3.70 -3.36
CA GLY A 192 15.73 4.73 -3.45
C GLY A 192 16.37 4.78 -4.84
N PRO A 193 17.34 5.69 -5.08
CA PRO A 193 17.52 6.93 -4.36
C PRO A 193 16.36 7.92 -4.62
N VAL A 194 16.26 8.97 -3.80
CA VAL A 194 15.28 10.06 -4.02
C VAL A 194 15.52 10.73 -5.38
N GLY A 195 14.43 10.96 -6.12
CA GLY A 195 14.48 11.59 -7.45
C GLY A 195 14.57 10.59 -8.61
N GLY A 196 14.71 9.29 -8.34
CA GLY A 196 14.60 8.24 -9.34
C GLY A 196 13.24 8.28 -10.05
N THR A 197 13.24 8.01 -11.35
CA THR A 197 12.03 7.96 -12.18
C THR A 197 11.86 6.58 -12.78
N ILE A 198 10.62 6.10 -12.80
CA ILE A 198 10.22 4.89 -13.50
C ILE A 198 9.10 5.21 -14.49
N LYS A 199 8.97 4.39 -15.52
CA LYS A 199 7.92 4.51 -16.54
C LYS A 199 7.26 3.16 -16.78
N VAL A 200 6.00 3.20 -17.21
CA VAL A 200 5.33 2.00 -17.71
C VAL A 200 6.13 1.45 -18.89
N GLY A 201 6.44 0.15 -18.83
CA GLY A 201 7.28 -0.54 -19.81
C GLY A 201 8.75 -0.65 -19.43
N ASP A 202 9.21 0.02 -18.36
CA ASP A 202 10.56 -0.20 -17.86
C ASP A 202 10.70 -1.64 -17.34
N PRO A 203 11.79 -2.35 -17.69
CA PRO A 203 12.01 -3.71 -17.21
C PRO A 203 12.38 -3.69 -15.72
N LEU A 204 11.76 -4.57 -14.94
CA LEU A 204 12.21 -4.90 -13.60
C LEU A 204 13.34 -5.92 -13.69
N LYS A 205 14.45 -5.64 -13.02
CA LYS A 205 15.56 -6.59 -12.84
C LYS A 205 15.66 -6.98 -11.38
N VAL A 206 15.71 -8.27 -11.11
CA VAL A 206 15.95 -8.83 -9.77
C VAL A 206 17.43 -9.17 -9.65
N HIS A 207 18.07 -8.67 -8.59
CA HIS A 207 19.49 -8.86 -8.33
C HIS A 207 19.77 -9.88 -7.23
N SER A 208 18.84 -10.01 -6.28
CA SER A 208 18.95 -10.97 -5.20
C SER A 208 17.58 -11.55 -4.82
N TYR A 209 17.63 -12.74 -4.24
CA TYR A 209 16.46 -13.52 -3.84
C TYR A 209 16.60 -13.94 -2.37
N ARG A 210 15.47 -14.22 -1.74
CA ARG A 210 15.37 -14.76 -0.38
C ARG A 210 14.28 -15.81 -0.30
N GLU A 211 14.31 -16.59 0.77
CA GLU A 211 13.22 -17.49 1.09
C GLU A 211 11.94 -16.68 1.36
N PRO A 212 10.80 -17.04 0.74
CA PRO A 212 9.56 -16.32 0.95
C PRO A 212 8.99 -16.65 2.33
N LEU A 213 8.34 -15.67 2.97
CA LEU A 213 7.70 -15.88 4.27
C LEU A 213 6.60 -16.95 4.21
N LEU A 214 5.87 -16.99 3.09
CA LEU A 214 4.89 -18.04 2.80
C LEU A 214 5.34 -18.76 1.53
N ALA A 215 5.34 -20.09 1.57
CA ALA A 215 5.49 -20.88 0.37
C ALA A 215 4.39 -20.51 -0.66
N PRO A 216 4.71 -20.51 -1.96
CA PRO A 216 3.69 -20.36 -2.99
C PRO A 216 2.58 -21.41 -2.80
N PRO A 217 1.30 -21.02 -2.87
CA PRO A 217 0.21 -21.97 -2.78
C PRO A 217 0.23 -22.95 -3.96
N ALA A 218 -0.11 -24.21 -3.67
CA ALA A 218 -0.25 -25.28 -4.67
C ALA A 218 -1.41 -25.05 -5.65
#